data_AF-A0A7J7PXG1-F1
#
_entry.id   AF-A0A7J7PXG1-F1
#
_cell.length_a   1.000
_cell.length_b   1.000
_cell.length_c   1.000
_cell.angle_alpha   90.00
_cell.angle_beta   90.00
_cell.angle_gamma   90.00
#
_symmetry.space_group_name_H-M   'P 1'
#
loop_
_entity.id
_entity.type
_entity.pdbx_description
1 polymer ?
#
loop_
_entity_poly.entity_id
_entity_poly.type
_entity_poly.pdbx_seq_one_letter_code
_entity_poly.pdbx_strand_id
1 'polypeptide(L)'
;MAFQACLLHAHVLAGTIHPTLLAHRSQGPCTAALLSHSAAVVAGQAWPDSRRFSHRSLASSTAIRARRRNSRQERDSEAEQSIDEPQIDLGRRAEAISSQLQLRPEHVRSLVRRNPAIAAVPLEKLRKGLPGLAHVLGVPLSQALFMVARQPGVLDADVQQLQRSCEQLAAAVQLPAEQVMFLAARQPALLASPARMAAEAQKLGAALGCSACGALQLLSRLGSEQLHSVLSMSSSTVLQRLPEVVEALGLPSDSTRKLDMLHLVAKHPGLLAASLGDIGRSTDALLVAFQQSPPLTFAAVLGRCPSLLTLPAEQILANYQGLLLQLGVSRGALARMLAKHPQLLRAAPESTAVKLRAMAFKLYLPQGQVVSMCVRQPALLSKDSGSLAAALASLQALLRCNYQAAVAAAVRAPNLLLWRPASLQRKHAMLLQATQLPAVRLNALLLQQPGLLTLSLGQLASCISCAQQLLQLSTAELGELLLKDPKLLIRGSRVLQEQVQELQEYLALPASTIADLLRRSPGILAAGSRCGWPTSPRCWRCCSSRRSRCRQQCWQSHN
;
A
#
# COMPACT_ATOMS: atom_id res chain seq x y z
N MET A 1 9.11 -16.75 -24.18
CA MET A 1 8.12 -17.21 -23.17
C MET A 1 8.76 -18.15 -22.15
N ALA A 2 9.83 -17.73 -21.45
CA ALA A 2 10.56 -18.55 -20.46
C ALA A 2 10.78 -17.84 -19.11
N PHE A 3 10.09 -16.72 -18.87
CA PHE A 3 10.35 -15.83 -17.71
C PHE A 3 9.40 -16.05 -16.52
N GLN A 4 8.49 -17.04 -16.61
CA GLN A 4 7.43 -17.25 -15.60
C GLN A 4 7.71 -18.42 -14.64
N ALA A 5 8.76 -19.22 -14.88
CA ALA A 5 9.04 -20.44 -14.12
C ALA A 5 9.84 -20.21 -12.82
N CYS A 6 10.68 -19.19 -12.73
CA CYS A 6 11.55 -18.98 -11.56
C CYS A 6 10.84 -18.31 -10.35
N LEU A 7 9.67 -17.69 -10.55
CA LEU A 7 8.88 -17.11 -9.45
C LEU A 7 7.88 -18.09 -8.81
N LEU A 8 7.71 -19.29 -9.39
CA LEU A 8 6.79 -20.31 -8.90
C LEU A 8 7.41 -21.27 -7.88
N HIS A 9 8.74 -21.37 -7.79
CA HIS A 9 9.40 -22.28 -6.84
C HIS A 9 9.37 -21.80 -5.38
N ALA A 10 9.11 -20.52 -5.11
CA ALA A 10 8.97 -20.01 -3.75
C ALA A 10 7.58 -20.24 -3.13
N HIS A 11 6.59 -20.71 -3.90
CA HIS A 11 5.23 -20.96 -3.42
C HIS A 11 4.89 -22.44 -3.19
N VAL A 12 5.81 -23.38 -3.45
CA VAL A 12 5.55 -24.83 -3.38
C VAL A 12 6.01 -25.48 -2.05
N LEU A 13 6.62 -24.73 -1.12
CA LEU A 13 6.93 -25.23 0.23
C LEU A 13 5.88 -24.85 1.31
N ALA A 14 4.70 -24.38 0.90
CA ALA A 14 3.60 -24.07 1.81
C ALA A 14 2.35 -24.91 1.46
N GLY A 15 2.24 -26.09 2.08
CA GLY A 15 1.06 -26.95 2.09
C GLY A 15 1.49 -28.41 2.01
N THR A 16 1.39 -29.21 3.07
CA THR A 16 0.11 -29.75 3.56
C THR A 16 0.15 -30.01 5.07
N ILE A 17 -0.76 -29.38 5.83
CA ILE A 17 -1.17 -29.89 7.15
C ILE A 17 -2.63 -30.32 7.00
N HIS A 18 -2.85 -31.63 7.09
CA HIS A 18 -4.18 -32.24 7.08
C HIS A 18 -4.89 -32.00 8.44
N PRO A 19 -6.22 -31.81 8.47
CA PRO A 19 -6.98 -31.60 9.70
C PRO A 19 -7.56 -32.92 10.20
N THR A 20 -6.81 -33.66 11.00
CA THR A 20 -7.36 -34.78 11.78
C THR A 20 -6.49 -34.96 13.00
N LEU A 21 -6.92 -34.42 14.14
CA LEU A 21 -6.67 -34.90 15.52
C LEU A 21 -7.15 -33.83 16.52
N LEU A 22 -8.46 -33.73 16.70
CA LEU A 22 -9.06 -33.13 17.90
C LEU A 22 -10.26 -34.00 18.31
N ALA A 23 -9.95 -35.13 18.92
CA ALA A 23 -10.87 -35.89 19.75
C ALA A 23 -10.06 -36.71 20.75
N HIS A 24 -9.65 -36.08 21.85
CA HIS A 24 -9.59 -36.69 23.18
C HIS A 24 -9.22 -35.61 24.20
N ARG A 25 -10.24 -35.07 24.87
CA ARG A 25 -10.10 -34.41 26.17
C ARG A 25 -10.13 -35.51 27.22
N SER A 26 -9.02 -35.71 27.93
CA SER A 26 -9.03 -36.31 29.27
C SER A 26 -8.35 -35.36 30.24
N GLN A 27 -8.90 -35.37 31.44
CA GLN A 27 -8.71 -34.43 32.54
C GLN A 27 -7.31 -34.56 33.18
N GLY A 28 -6.80 -33.45 33.73
CA GLY A 28 -5.61 -33.45 34.59
C GLY A 28 -5.20 -32.02 34.99
N PRO A 29 -5.05 -31.70 36.29
CA PRO A 29 -4.80 -30.33 36.75
C PRO A 29 -3.30 -30.06 36.93
N CYS A 30 -2.78 -28.99 36.34
CA CYS A 30 -1.45 -28.46 36.69
C CYS A 30 -1.46 -26.93 36.72
N THR A 31 -1.42 -26.43 37.96
CA THR A 31 -0.60 -25.32 38.46
C THR A 31 -0.60 -23.99 37.70
N ALA A 32 -1.31 -23.04 38.32
CA ALA A 32 -1.11 -21.61 38.16
C ALA A 32 0.28 -21.20 38.67
N ALA A 33 1.20 -20.90 37.75
CA ALA A 33 2.34 -20.03 37.98
C ALA A 33 2.80 -19.50 36.61
N LEU A 34 2.80 -18.17 36.47
CA LEU A 34 3.34 -17.34 35.37
C LEU A 34 2.36 -16.26 34.86
N LEU A 35 1.71 -15.54 35.78
CA LEU A 35 1.18 -14.19 35.52
C LEU A 35 1.38 -13.31 36.75
N SER A 36 2.64 -13.12 37.15
CA SER A 36 3.04 -11.98 37.96
C SER A 36 4.50 -11.73 37.61
N HIS A 37 4.79 -10.64 36.88
CA HIS A 37 6.11 -9.94 36.76
C HIS A 37 6.12 -8.86 35.66
N SER A 38 4.97 -8.28 35.28
CA SER A 38 4.93 -7.09 34.41
C SER A 38 3.77 -6.16 34.73
N ALA A 39 3.55 -5.92 36.02
CA ALA A 39 2.61 -4.90 36.52
C ALA A 39 3.23 -4.16 37.72
N ALA A 40 4.37 -3.51 37.49
CA ALA A 40 4.90 -2.48 38.36
C ALA A 40 5.68 -1.50 37.48
N VAL A 41 5.49 -0.20 37.73
CA VAL A 41 6.09 0.95 37.01
C VAL A 41 5.38 1.38 35.71
N VAL A 42 4.09 1.72 35.80
CA VAL A 42 3.55 2.93 35.12
C VAL A 42 2.50 3.54 36.05
N ALA A 43 2.96 4.21 37.10
CA ALA A 43 2.15 5.11 37.89
C ALA A 43 2.49 6.55 37.47
N GLY A 44 1.52 7.22 36.85
CA GLY A 44 1.34 8.67 36.88
C GLY A 44 2.51 9.57 36.47
N GLN A 45 2.64 9.87 35.18
CA GLN A 45 3.11 11.18 34.74
C GLN A 45 2.01 11.88 33.97
N ALA A 46 1.23 12.66 34.71
CA ALA A 46 0.40 13.72 34.16
C ALA A 46 1.33 14.77 33.52
N TRP A 47 0.99 15.19 32.30
CA TRP A 47 1.62 16.32 31.63
C TRP A 47 1.41 17.59 32.46
N PRO A 48 2.44 18.37 32.81
CA PRO A 48 2.24 19.62 33.53
C PRO A 48 1.79 20.73 32.59
N ASP A 49 0.66 21.34 32.95
CA ASP A 49 0.14 22.59 32.42
C ASP A 49 1.19 23.71 32.55
N SER A 50 1.58 24.26 31.41
CA SER A 50 2.53 25.36 31.29
C SER A 50 1.86 26.69 31.60
N ARG A 51 1.73 27.05 32.89
CA ARG A 51 1.60 28.44 33.36
C ARG A 51 2.19 28.60 34.77
N ARG A 52 3.44 29.05 34.87
CA ARG A 52 3.96 29.94 35.93
C ARG A 52 5.39 30.37 35.59
N PHE A 53 5.50 31.63 35.14
CA PHE A 53 6.76 32.35 35.03
C PHE A 53 7.29 32.64 36.45
N SER A 54 8.53 32.28 36.74
CA SER A 54 9.26 32.80 37.89
C SER A 54 10.48 33.57 37.40
N HIS A 55 10.56 34.83 37.83
CA HIS A 55 11.68 35.74 37.64
C HIS A 55 12.87 35.26 38.46
N ARG A 56 13.99 34.91 37.80
CA ARG A 56 15.35 35.02 38.35
C ARG A 56 16.39 34.77 37.25
N SER A 57 17.12 35.82 36.88
CA SER A 57 18.49 35.86 36.33
C SER A 57 18.62 36.96 35.27
N LEU A 58 18.92 38.18 35.70
CA LEU A 58 19.21 39.33 34.82
C LEU A 58 20.72 39.52 34.56
N ALA A 59 21.59 38.59 34.98
CA ALA A 59 23.04 38.74 34.83
C ALA A 59 23.65 37.96 33.63
N SER A 60 22.89 37.14 32.91
CA SER A 60 23.37 36.38 31.73
C SER A 60 22.89 36.94 30.37
N SER A 61 22.07 37.99 30.37
CA SER A 61 21.40 38.51 29.16
C SER A 61 22.31 39.34 28.24
N THR A 62 23.32 40.01 28.79
CA THR A 62 24.22 40.91 28.03
C THR A 62 25.24 40.13 27.20
N ALA A 63 25.82 39.06 27.73
CA ALA A 63 26.77 38.21 27.01
C ALA A 63 26.12 37.43 25.85
N ILE A 64 24.88 36.97 26.03
CA ILE A 64 24.12 36.27 24.97
C ILE A 64 23.68 37.24 23.86
N ARG A 65 23.35 38.50 24.21
CA ARG A 65 23.01 39.53 23.21
C ARG A 65 24.21 39.99 22.39
N ALA A 66 25.40 40.08 22.97
CA ALA A 66 26.62 40.40 22.23
C ALA A 66 27.01 39.29 21.23
N ARG A 67 26.93 38.01 21.65
CA ARG A 67 27.23 36.86 20.78
C ARG A 67 26.22 36.71 19.62
N ARG A 68 24.94 37.09 19.84
CA ARG A 68 23.91 37.13 18.80
C ARG A 68 24.06 38.30 17.81
N ARG A 69 24.75 39.38 18.17
CA ARG A 69 25.04 40.50 17.25
C ARG A 69 26.19 40.16 16.30
N ASN A 70 27.28 39.58 16.82
CA ASN A 70 28.38 39.12 15.96
C ASN A 70 27.95 37.99 15.02
N SER A 71 27.14 37.03 15.49
CA SER A 71 26.62 35.97 14.61
C SER A 71 25.58 36.46 13.59
N ARG A 72 25.02 37.66 13.78
CA ARG A 72 24.13 38.29 12.78
C ARG A 72 24.96 39.04 11.75
N GLN A 73 25.96 39.82 12.17
CA GLN A 73 26.86 40.51 11.25
C GLN A 73 27.64 39.55 10.35
N GLU A 74 28.12 38.40 10.87
CA GLU A 74 28.78 37.39 10.02
C GLU A 74 27.81 36.77 9.00
N ARG A 75 26.55 36.51 9.38
CA ARG A 75 25.53 35.98 8.45
C ARG A 75 25.05 37.00 7.43
N ASP A 76 24.95 38.27 7.82
CA ASP A 76 24.54 39.34 6.93
C ASP A 76 25.67 39.64 5.91
N SER A 77 26.94 39.42 6.29
CA SER A 77 28.10 39.54 5.38
C SER A 77 28.23 38.35 4.41
N GLU A 78 27.91 37.13 4.84
CA GLU A 78 27.90 35.93 3.97
C GLU A 78 26.68 35.90 3.03
N ALA A 79 25.56 36.51 3.42
CA ALA A 79 24.36 36.58 2.58
C ALA A 79 24.52 37.52 1.37
N GLU A 80 25.38 38.54 1.45
CA GLU A 80 25.59 39.50 0.36
C GLU A 80 26.56 39.00 -0.74
N GLN A 81 27.23 37.86 -0.54
CA GLN A 81 28.08 37.21 -1.56
C GLN A 81 27.48 35.92 -2.14
N SER A 82 26.18 35.68 -1.92
CA SER A 82 25.41 34.67 -2.64
C SER A 82 25.25 35.08 -4.11
N ILE A 83 26.29 34.85 -4.92
CA ILE A 83 26.22 34.87 -6.38
C ILE A 83 25.01 34.02 -6.78
N ASP A 84 24.07 34.61 -7.52
CA ASP A 84 22.83 33.98 -7.99
C ASP A 84 23.12 32.67 -8.73
N GLU A 85 23.22 31.55 -7.99
CA GLU A 85 23.24 30.23 -8.61
C GLU A 85 21.91 30.08 -9.36
N PRO A 86 21.94 29.90 -10.69
CA PRO A 86 20.73 29.84 -11.48
C PRO A 86 19.88 28.67 -10.98
N GLN A 87 18.76 28.98 -10.33
CA GLN A 87 17.82 27.96 -9.86
C GLN A 87 17.33 27.16 -11.06
N ILE A 88 17.79 25.90 -11.16
CA ILE A 88 17.40 25.01 -12.24
C ILE A 88 15.92 24.67 -12.08
N ASP A 89 15.08 25.16 -12.99
CA ASP A 89 13.69 24.73 -13.10
C ASP A 89 13.65 23.24 -13.46
N LEU A 90 13.46 22.40 -12.43
CA LEU A 90 13.42 20.95 -12.55
C LEU A 90 12.31 20.46 -13.49
N GLY A 91 11.22 21.22 -13.62
CA GLY A 91 10.10 20.91 -14.50
C GLY A 91 10.49 21.06 -15.97
N ARG A 92 11.02 22.23 -16.32
CA ARG A 92 11.56 22.51 -17.67
C ARG A 92 12.70 21.55 -18.02
N ARG A 93 13.58 21.25 -17.06
CA ARG A 93 14.68 20.32 -17.27
C ARG A 93 14.18 18.91 -17.57
N ALA A 94 13.19 18.42 -16.83
CA ALA A 94 12.60 17.10 -17.08
C ALA A 94 11.91 17.01 -18.46
N GLU A 95 11.27 18.09 -18.91
CA GLU A 95 10.68 18.17 -20.26
C GLU A 95 11.76 18.13 -21.35
N ALA A 96 12.84 18.89 -21.17
CA ALA A 96 13.97 18.88 -22.11
C ALA A 96 14.62 17.49 -22.22
N ILE A 97 14.86 16.81 -21.09
CA ILE A 97 15.37 15.43 -21.06
C ILE A 97 14.39 14.48 -21.77
N SER A 98 13.09 14.60 -21.48
CA SER A 98 12.04 13.77 -22.08
C SER A 98 11.95 13.94 -23.60
N SER A 99 11.98 15.19 -24.09
CA SER A 99 11.95 15.54 -25.51
C SER A 99 13.19 15.00 -26.24
N GLN A 100 14.40 15.26 -25.73
CA GLN A 100 15.65 14.87 -26.38
C GLN A 100 15.85 13.35 -26.43
N LEU A 101 15.38 12.62 -25.41
CA LEU A 101 15.53 11.16 -25.32
C LEU A 101 14.29 10.38 -25.77
N GLN A 102 13.24 11.07 -26.21
CA GLN A 102 11.95 10.46 -26.59
C GLN A 102 11.35 9.56 -25.50
N LEU A 103 11.58 9.92 -24.23
CA LEU A 103 11.06 9.20 -23.07
C LEU A 103 9.74 9.79 -22.61
N ARG A 104 8.92 9.01 -21.90
CA ARG A 104 7.66 9.50 -21.33
C ARG A 104 7.91 10.62 -20.31
N PRO A 105 7.30 11.82 -20.48
CA PRO A 105 7.55 12.97 -19.60
C PRO A 105 7.31 12.68 -18.11
N GLU A 106 6.26 11.91 -17.81
CA GLU A 106 5.89 11.55 -16.44
C GLU A 106 6.97 10.74 -15.73
N HIS A 107 7.62 9.81 -16.45
CA HIS A 107 8.69 8.99 -15.89
C HIS A 107 9.93 9.83 -15.60
N VAL A 108 10.30 10.71 -16.52
CA VAL A 108 11.47 11.60 -16.37
C VAL A 108 11.25 12.60 -15.23
N ARG A 109 10.08 13.26 -15.16
CA ARG A 109 9.74 14.17 -14.05
C ARG A 109 9.80 13.48 -12.68
N SER A 110 9.26 12.27 -12.59
CA SER A 110 9.32 11.47 -11.35
C SER A 110 10.77 11.13 -10.97
N LEU A 111 11.61 10.82 -11.96
CA LEU A 111 13.01 10.49 -11.75
C LEU A 111 13.84 11.71 -11.31
N VAL A 112 13.70 12.85 -11.99
CA VAL A 112 14.37 14.13 -11.66
C VAL A 112 13.98 14.59 -10.26
N ARG A 113 12.69 14.47 -9.90
CA ARG A 113 12.23 14.82 -8.55
C ARG A 113 12.84 13.95 -7.45
N ARG A 114 13.13 12.67 -7.75
CA ARG A 114 13.73 11.74 -6.79
C ARG A 114 15.26 11.89 -6.72
N ASN A 115 15.89 12.26 -7.83
CA ASN A 115 17.33 12.41 -7.94
C ASN A 115 17.64 13.73 -8.66
N PRO A 116 17.60 14.88 -7.96
CA PRO A 116 17.80 16.19 -8.59
C PRO A 116 19.20 16.34 -9.21
N ALA A 117 20.18 15.54 -8.79
CA ALA A 117 21.52 15.49 -9.38
C ALA A 117 21.52 15.23 -10.90
N ILE A 118 20.52 14.51 -11.43
CA ILE A 118 20.43 14.28 -12.89
C ILE A 118 20.14 15.57 -13.66
N ALA A 119 19.49 16.56 -13.03
CA ALA A 119 19.20 17.83 -13.66
C ALA A 119 20.48 18.64 -13.94
N ALA A 120 21.51 18.46 -13.11
CA ALA A 120 22.81 19.09 -13.28
C ALA A 120 23.66 18.49 -14.42
N VAL A 121 23.36 17.26 -14.86
CA VAL A 121 24.09 16.62 -15.96
C VAL A 121 23.76 17.34 -17.28
N PRO A 122 24.75 17.77 -18.08
CA PRO A 122 24.51 18.42 -19.38
C PRO A 122 23.66 17.55 -20.32
N LEU A 123 22.65 18.17 -20.98
CA LEU A 123 21.74 17.45 -21.89
C LEU A 123 22.48 16.77 -23.04
N GLU A 124 23.51 17.41 -23.60
CA GLU A 124 24.33 16.84 -24.66
C GLU A 124 25.05 15.55 -24.21
N LYS A 125 25.51 15.53 -22.96
CA LYS A 125 26.15 14.35 -22.38
C LYS A 125 25.15 13.21 -22.17
N LEU A 126 23.94 13.51 -21.71
CA LEU A 126 22.84 12.54 -21.63
C LEU A 126 22.50 12.00 -23.02
N ARG A 127 22.33 12.88 -24.01
CA ARG A 127 21.95 12.52 -25.39
C ARG A 127 22.98 11.63 -26.07
N LYS A 128 24.27 11.93 -25.91
CA LYS A 128 25.37 11.17 -26.51
C LYS A 128 25.65 9.87 -25.75
N GLY A 129 25.70 9.90 -24.43
CA GLY A 129 26.14 8.76 -23.62
C GLY A 129 25.06 7.70 -23.37
N LEU A 130 23.81 8.09 -23.14
CA LEU A 130 22.76 7.14 -22.74
C LEU A 130 22.43 6.08 -23.80
N PRO A 131 22.34 6.39 -25.11
CA PRO A 131 22.06 5.36 -26.11
C PRO A 131 23.15 4.29 -26.18
N GLY A 132 24.43 4.69 -26.13
CA GLY A 132 25.56 3.75 -26.10
C GLY A 132 25.53 2.87 -24.84
N LEU A 133 25.28 3.48 -23.68
CA LEU A 133 25.15 2.78 -22.41
C LEU A 133 23.98 1.78 -22.40
N ALA A 134 22.82 2.19 -22.92
CA ALA A 134 21.64 1.35 -23.03
C ALA A 134 21.86 0.17 -24.00
N HIS A 135 22.50 0.43 -25.14
CA HIS A 135 22.82 -0.58 -26.14
C HIS A 135 23.76 -1.66 -25.60
N VAL A 136 24.89 -1.24 -25.02
CA VAL A 136 25.92 -2.16 -24.51
C VAL A 136 25.44 -2.98 -23.31
N LEU A 137 24.63 -2.38 -22.42
CA LEU A 137 24.06 -3.10 -21.29
C LEU A 137 22.78 -3.89 -21.63
N GLY A 138 22.30 -3.83 -22.88
CA GLY A 138 21.07 -4.50 -23.29
C GLY A 138 19.83 -4.07 -22.49
N VAL A 139 19.81 -2.85 -21.93
CA VAL A 139 18.70 -2.34 -21.11
C VAL A 139 17.92 -1.24 -21.82
N PRO A 140 16.62 -1.06 -21.53
CA PRO A 140 15.86 0.06 -22.07
C PRO A 140 16.46 1.41 -21.68
N LEU A 141 16.35 2.41 -22.55
CA LEU A 141 16.88 3.77 -22.33
C LEU A 141 16.38 4.40 -21.01
N SER A 142 15.15 4.09 -20.59
CA SER A 142 14.60 4.53 -19.31
C SER A 142 15.33 3.94 -18.09
N GLN A 143 15.82 2.70 -18.21
CA GLN A 143 16.57 2.01 -17.17
C GLN A 143 18.02 2.51 -17.12
N ALA A 144 18.65 2.78 -18.28
CA ALA A 144 19.94 3.45 -18.33
C ALA A 144 19.88 4.86 -17.72
N LEU A 145 18.82 5.62 -18.01
CA LEU A 145 18.60 6.93 -17.37
C LEU A 145 18.45 6.81 -15.84
N PHE A 146 17.75 5.77 -15.36
CA PHE A 146 17.64 5.50 -13.92
C PHE A 146 19.00 5.20 -13.27
N MET A 147 19.85 4.45 -13.98
CA MET A 147 21.21 4.15 -13.55
C MET A 147 22.05 5.44 -13.40
N VAL A 148 22.01 6.32 -14.40
CA VAL A 148 22.67 7.64 -14.38
C VAL A 148 22.10 8.53 -13.28
N ALA A 149 20.79 8.49 -13.06
CA ALA A 149 20.16 9.26 -11.98
C ALA A 149 20.70 8.90 -10.59
N ARG A 150 21.06 7.62 -10.39
CA ARG A 150 21.65 7.14 -9.14
C ARG A 150 23.14 7.46 -9.03
N GLN A 151 23.87 7.39 -10.14
CA GLN A 151 25.30 7.67 -10.19
C GLN A 151 25.65 8.35 -11.51
N PRO A 152 25.65 9.70 -11.57
CA PRO A 152 25.89 10.45 -12.80
C PRO A 152 27.24 10.14 -13.47
N GLY A 153 28.26 9.80 -12.67
CA GLY A 153 29.59 9.43 -13.15
C GLY A 153 29.63 8.17 -14.01
N VAL A 154 28.56 7.36 -14.06
CA VAL A 154 28.47 6.22 -14.98
C VAL A 154 28.53 6.66 -16.45
N LEU A 155 28.16 7.91 -16.77
CA LEU A 155 28.31 8.45 -18.13
C LEU A 155 29.75 8.74 -18.54
N ASP A 156 30.68 8.85 -17.59
CA ASP A 156 32.10 9.07 -17.85
C ASP A 156 32.89 7.76 -17.92
N ALA A 157 32.28 6.65 -17.47
CA ALA A 157 32.91 5.35 -17.50
C ALA A 157 32.97 4.81 -18.94
N ASP A 158 34.05 4.10 -19.26
CA ASP A 158 34.15 3.35 -20.51
C ASP A 158 33.07 2.26 -20.54
N VAL A 159 32.18 2.36 -21.53
CA VAL A 159 31.04 1.46 -21.68
C VAL A 159 31.52 0.01 -21.91
N GLN A 160 32.66 -0.17 -22.58
CA GLN A 160 33.26 -1.50 -22.79
C GLN A 160 33.80 -2.09 -21.48
N GLN A 161 34.37 -1.25 -20.61
CA GLN A 161 34.79 -1.66 -19.27
C GLN A 161 33.59 -2.05 -18.39
N LEU A 162 32.47 -1.31 -18.47
CA LEU A 162 31.24 -1.67 -17.77
C LEU A 162 30.68 -3.02 -18.25
N GLN A 163 30.68 -3.27 -19.56
CA GLN A 163 30.26 -4.56 -20.11
C GLN A 163 31.13 -5.71 -19.60
N ARG A 164 32.46 -5.58 -19.71
CA ARG A 164 33.41 -6.56 -19.18
C ARG A 164 33.21 -6.79 -17.68
N SER A 165 32.95 -5.73 -16.91
CA SER A 165 32.68 -5.83 -15.48
C SER A 165 31.38 -6.60 -15.18
N CYS A 166 30.33 -6.40 -15.98
CA CYS A 166 29.11 -7.18 -15.91
C CYS A 166 29.35 -8.66 -16.23
N GLU A 167 30.08 -8.96 -17.30
CA GLU A 167 30.41 -10.33 -17.73
C GLU A 167 31.26 -11.05 -16.69
N GLN A 168 32.26 -10.38 -16.12
CA GLN A 168 33.08 -10.91 -15.04
C GLN A 168 32.25 -11.22 -13.79
N LEU A 169 31.38 -10.28 -13.38
CA LEU A 169 30.49 -10.51 -12.24
C LEU A 169 29.52 -11.66 -12.52
N ALA A 170 28.94 -11.71 -13.72
CA ALA A 170 28.03 -12.76 -14.17
C ALA A 170 28.67 -14.15 -14.15
N ALA A 171 29.88 -14.29 -14.68
CA ALA A 171 30.65 -15.53 -14.61
C ALA A 171 30.92 -15.94 -13.15
N ALA A 172 31.31 -14.99 -12.30
CA ALA A 172 31.66 -15.25 -10.90
C ALA A 172 30.46 -15.65 -10.02
N VAL A 173 29.25 -15.15 -10.32
CA VAL A 173 28.01 -15.54 -9.61
C VAL A 173 27.15 -16.57 -10.36
N GLN A 174 27.64 -17.09 -11.49
CA GLN A 174 26.95 -18.05 -12.35
C GLN A 174 25.55 -17.58 -12.80
N LEU A 175 25.47 -16.32 -13.24
CA LEU A 175 24.24 -15.74 -13.78
C LEU A 175 24.39 -15.37 -15.25
N PRO A 176 23.27 -15.32 -16.01
CA PRO A 176 23.27 -14.69 -17.32
C PRO A 176 23.71 -13.22 -17.20
N ALA A 177 24.58 -12.76 -18.11
CA ALA A 177 25.08 -11.39 -18.12
C ALA A 177 23.94 -10.35 -18.13
N GLU A 178 22.85 -10.62 -18.84
CA GLU A 178 21.65 -9.78 -18.88
C GLU A 178 21.04 -9.53 -17.50
N GLN A 179 21.04 -10.54 -16.62
CA GLN A 179 20.51 -10.39 -15.26
C GLN A 179 21.42 -9.50 -14.42
N VAL A 180 22.74 -9.67 -14.54
CA VAL A 180 23.71 -8.81 -13.84
C VAL A 180 23.63 -7.38 -14.34
N MET A 181 23.47 -7.16 -15.65
CA MET A 181 23.25 -5.83 -16.22
C MET A 181 22.00 -5.16 -15.63
N PHE A 182 20.90 -5.91 -15.46
CA PHE A 182 19.71 -5.38 -14.78
C PHE A 182 19.97 -5.03 -13.31
N LEU A 183 20.74 -5.83 -12.58
CA LEU A 183 21.12 -5.54 -11.19
C LEU A 183 22.06 -4.34 -11.08
N ALA A 184 23.05 -4.23 -11.97
CA ALA A 184 23.95 -3.09 -12.06
C ALA A 184 23.21 -1.80 -12.42
N ALA A 185 22.20 -1.88 -13.29
CA ALA A 185 21.34 -0.74 -13.60
C ALA A 185 20.56 -0.23 -12.39
N ARG A 186 20.29 -1.10 -11.40
CA ARG A 186 19.71 -0.68 -10.11
C ARG A 186 20.78 -0.15 -9.19
N GLN A 187 21.95 -0.79 -9.12
CA GLN A 187 23.03 -0.39 -8.22
C GLN A 187 24.39 -0.42 -8.94
N PRO A 188 24.83 0.71 -9.53
CA PRO A 188 26.03 0.72 -10.38
C PRO A 188 27.32 0.45 -9.60
N ALA A 189 27.32 0.75 -8.29
CA ALA A 189 28.41 0.43 -7.37
C ALA A 189 28.77 -1.07 -7.32
N LEU A 190 27.88 -1.96 -7.78
CA LEU A 190 28.18 -3.39 -7.91
C LEU A 190 29.30 -3.67 -8.93
N LEU A 191 29.50 -2.78 -9.91
CA LEU A 191 30.48 -2.95 -10.99
C LEU A 191 31.88 -2.43 -10.65
N ALA A 192 32.05 -1.76 -9.51
CA ALA A 192 33.35 -1.18 -9.14
C ALA A 192 34.44 -2.25 -8.92
N SER A 193 34.06 -3.44 -8.46
CA SER A 193 34.97 -4.58 -8.29
C SER A 193 34.20 -5.90 -8.41
N PRO A 194 34.04 -6.45 -9.63
CA PRO A 194 33.25 -7.66 -9.91
C PRO A 194 33.64 -8.86 -9.06
N ALA A 195 34.94 -9.16 -8.98
CA ALA A 195 35.45 -10.30 -8.22
C ALA A 195 35.19 -10.17 -6.71
N ARG A 196 35.44 -8.99 -6.14
CA ARG A 196 35.13 -8.71 -4.74
C ARG A 196 33.63 -8.82 -4.49
N MET A 197 32.80 -8.24 -5.35
CA MET A 197 31.34 -8.28 -5.22
C MET A 197 30.80 -9.71 -5.28
N ALA A 198 31.32 -10.55 -6.17
CA ALA A 198 30.95 -11.95 -6.24
C ALA A 198 31.33 -12.72 -4.96
N ALA A 199 32.54 -12.50 -4.44
CA ALA A 199 32.98 -13.09 -3.18
C ALA A 199 32.11 -12.64 -2.00
N GLU A 200 31.79 -11.35 -1.90
CA GLU A 200 30.90 -10.83 -0.85
C GLU A 200 29.45 -11.34 -1.01
N ALA A 201 28.95 -11.47 -2.24
CA ALA A 201 27.64 -12.06 -2.49
C ALA A 201 27.59 -13.55 -2.11
N GLN A 202 28.66 -14.32 -2.37
CA GLN A 202 28.78 -15.71 -1.93
C GLN A 202 28.82 -15.82 -0.40
N LYS A 203 29.64 -15.00 0.26
CA LYS A 203 29.72 -14.94 1.73
C LYS A 203 28.37 -14.59 2.36
N LEU A 204 27.71 -13.56 1.83
CA LEU A 204 26.39 -13.13 2.28
C LEU A 204 25.32 -14.19 2.01
N GLY A 205 25.37 -14.85 0.85
CA GLY A 205 24.49 -15.97 0.52
C GLY A 205 24.62 -17.12 1.51
N ALA A 206 25.85 -17.53 1.81
CA ALA A 206 26.13 -18.57 2.81
C ALA A 206 25.61 -18.18 4.20
N ALA A 207 25.81 -16.92 4.62
CA ALA A 207 25.29 -16.41 5.88
C ALA A 207 23.75 -16.39 5.93
N LEU A 208 23.08 -15.96 4.86
CA LEU A 208 21.61 -15.85 4.82
C LEU A 208 20.92 -17.18 4.46
N GLY A 209 21.67 -18.23 4.10
CA GLY A 209 21.11 -19.48 3.60
C GLY A 209 20.45 -19.32 2.22
N CYS A 210 20.98 -18.44 1.36
CA CYS A 210 20.50 -18.23 -0.01
C CYS A 210 21.64 -18.32 -1.03
N SER A 211 21.30 -18.36 -2.32
CA SER A 211 22.31 -18.39 -3.38
C SER A 211 23.04 -17.04 -3.50
N ALA A 212 24.26 -17.05 -4.05
CA ALA A 212 25.00 -15.82 -4.36
C ALA A 212 24.18 -14.85 -5.24
N CYS A 213 23.37 -15.41 -6.16
CA CYS A 213 22.38 -14.65 -6.92
C CYS A 213 21.34 -13.96 -6.02
N GLY A 214 20.72 -14.70 -5.09
CA GLY A 214 19.77 -14.14 -4.13
C GLY A 214 20.39 -13.01 -3.31
N ALA A 215 21.62 -13.19 -2.82
CA ALA A 215 22.36 -12.15 -2.11
C ALA A 215 22.64 -10.92 -3.00
N LEU A 216 23.08 -11.11 -4.25
CA LEU A 216 23.31 -10.00 -5.19
C LEU A 216 22.03 -9.22 -5.49
N GLN A 217 20.87 -9.91 -5.60
CA GLN A 217 19.57 -9.26 -5.72
C GLN A 217 19.24 -8.40 -4.50
N LEU A 218 19.59 -8.83 -3.28
CA LEU A 218 19.43 -8.02 -2.07
C LEU A 218 20.33 -6.78 -2.09
N LEU A 219 21.61 -6.96 -2.41
CA LEU A 219 22.59 -5.88 -2.48
C LEU A 219 22.19 -4.81 -3.52
N SER A 220 21.60 -5.22 -4.66
CA SER A 220 21.11 -4.31 -5.70
C SER A 220 19.99 -3.36 -5.24
N ARG A 221 19.36 -3.63 -4.08
CA ARG A 221 18.26 -2.84 -3.53
C ARG A 221 18.71 -1.85 -2.44
N LEU A 222 19.96 -1.95 -1.99
CA LEU A 222 20.55 -1.03 -1.02
C LEU A 222 20.93 0.30 -1.68
N GLY A 223 20.94 1.38 -0.89
CA GLY A 223 21.62 2.63 -1.27
C GLY A 223 23.14 2.45 -1.29
N SER A 224 23.89 3.38 -1.88
CA SER A 224 25.37 3.33 -1.93
C SER A 224 26.02 3.22 -0.54
N GLU A 225 25.58 4.05 0.41
CA GLU A 225 26.09 4.03 1.79
C GLU A 225 25.74 2.73 2.52
N GLN A 226 24.49 2.27 2.37
CA GLN A 226 24.04 1.00 2.96
C GLN A 226 24.77 -0.19 2.36
N LEU A 227 25.03 -0.18 1.05
CA LEU A 227 25.81 -1.20 0.37
C LEU A 227 27.23 -1.24 0.94
N HIS A 228 27.89 -0.08 1.09
CA HIS A 228 29.22 -0.02 1.66
C HIS A 228 29.26 -0.53 3.11
N SER A 229 28.29 -0.11 3.92
CA SER A 229 28.11 -0.60 5.29
C SER A 229 27.97 -2.13 5.32
N VAL A 230 27.08 -2.72 4.53
CA VAL A 230 26.87 -4.18 4.50
C VAL A 230 28.11 -4.93 3.98
N LEU A 231 28.78 -4.43 2.94
CA LEU A 231 30.00 -5.05 2.40
C LEU A 231 31.23 -4.92 3.32
N SER A 232 31.16 -4.04 4.32
CA SER A 232 32.21 -3.92 5.35
C SER A 232 31.99 -4.88 6.53
N MET A 233 30.81 -5.50 6.62
CA MET A 233 30.50 -6.45 7.69
C MET A 233 31.10 -7.82 7.39
N SER A 234 31.58 -8.50 8.43
CA SER A 234 31.95 -9.92 8.31
C SER A 234 30.69 -10.80 8.26
N SER A 235 30.81 -12.02 7.72
CA SER A 235 29.70 -12.99 7.69
C SER A 235 29.16 -13.31 9.08
N SER A 236 30.03 -13.35 10.10
CA SER A 236 29.62 -13.57 11.49
C SER A 236 28.80 -12.40 12.02
N THR A 237 29.19 -11.16 11.72
CA THR A 237 28.41 -9.97 12.11
C THR A 237 27.04 -9.94 11.44
N VAL A 238 26.94 -10.32 10.16
CA VAL A 238 25.63 -10.41 9.49
C VAL A 238 24.73 -11.46 10.16
N LEU A 239 25.29 -12.64 10.49
CA LEU A 239 24.56 -13.70 11.18
C LEU A 239 24.12 -13.32 12.59
N GLN A 240 24.95 -12.59 13.33
CA GLN A 240 24.64 -12.07 14.67
C GLN A 240 23.61 -10.96 14.62
N ARG A 241 23.62 -10.14 13.57
CA ARG A 241 22.68 -9.02 13.44
C ARG A 241 21.25 -9.47 13.20
N LEU A 242 21.03 -10.62 12.58
CA LEU A 242 19.67 -11.14 12.37
C LEU A 242 18.91 -11.32 13.70
N PRO A 243 19.35 -12.16 14.66
CA PRO A 243 18.65 -12.30 15.94
C PRO A 243 18.58 -10.98 16.72
N GLU A 244 19.61 -10.13 16.67
CA GLU A 244 19.58 -8.80 17.29
C GLU A 244 18.47 -7.92 16.73
N VAL A 245 18.20 -8.00 15.41
CA VAL A 245 17.05 -7.31 14.81
C VAL A 245 15.73 -7.90 15.34
N VAL A 246 15.58 -9.21 15.57
CA VAL A 246 14.36 -9.77 16.19
C VAL A 246 14.17 -9.25 17.60
N GLU A 247 15.24 -9.24 18.37
CA GLU A 247 15.24 -8.77 19.74
C GLU A 247 14.84 -7.30 19.80
N ALA A 248 15.41 -6.46 18.92
CA ALA A 248 15.03 -5.06 18.77
C ALA A 248 13.56 -4.86 18.34
N LEU A 249 12.93 -5.85 17.70
CA LEU A 249 11.51 -5.82 17.35
C LEU A 249 10.60 -6.22 18.53
N GLY A 250 11.15 -6.66 19.67
CA GLY A 250 10.39 -7.16 20.82
C GLY A 250 9.58 -8.42 20.49
N LEU A 251 9.97 -9.15 19.46
CA LEU A 251 9.30 -10.35 19.01
C LEU A 251 9.86 -11.56 19.79
N PRO A 252 9.03 -12.41 20.44
CA PRO A 252 9.48 -13.67 21.03
C PRO A 252 10.41 -14.48 20.10
N SER A 253 11.41 -15.16 20.65
CA SER A 253 12.52 -15.77 19.89
C SER A 253 12.23 -17.15 19.26
N ASP A 254 10.96 -17.51 19.04
CA ASP A 254 10.60 -18.86 18.58
C ASP A 254 11.14 -19.20 17.18
N SER A 255 11.52 -20.47 16.95
CA SER A 255 12.21 -20.97 15.75
C SER A 255 11.50 -20.74 14.42
N THR A 256 10.16 -20.65 14.42
CA THR A 256 9.35 -20.33 13.22
C THR A 256 9.64 -18.95 12.66
N ARG A 257 10.23 -18.04 13.44
CA ARG A 257 10.44 -16.64 13.08
C ARG A 257 11.73 -16.38 12.31
N LYS A 258 12.67 -17.34 12.26
CA LYS A 258 13.88 -17.20 11.44
C LYS A 258 13.52 -17.05 9.95
N LEU A 259 12.48 -17.76 9.49
CA LEU A 259 11.98 -17.64 8.11
C LEU A 259 11.30 -16.29 7.88
N ASP A 260 10.50 -15.81 8.83
CA ASP A 260 9.85 -14.49 8.75
C ASP A 260 10.88 -13.35 8.70
N MET A 261 11.97 -13.50 9.44
CA MET A 261 13.10 -12.58 9.44
C MET A 261 13.81 -12.48 8.10
N LEU A 262 14.21 -13.62 7.53
CA LEU A 262 14.84 -13.65 6.23
C LEU A 262 13.91 -13.05 5.18
N HIS A 263 12.59 -13.25 5.32
CA HIS A 263 11.60 -12.59 4.48
C HIS A 263 11.52 -11.07 4.69
N LEU A 264 11.62 -10.57 5.93
CA LEU A 264 11.67 -9.13 6.22
C LEU A 264 12.92 -8.48 5.62
N VAL A 265 14.09 -9.08 5.82
CA VAL A 265 15.36 -8.62 5.23
C VAL A 265 15.33 -8.74 3.72
N ALA A 266 14.76 -9.83 3.17
CA ALA A 266 14.60 -9.98 1.73
C ALA A 266 13.69 -8.89 1.15
N LYS A 267 12.64 -8.50 1.87
CA LYS A 267 11.76 -7.40 1.49
C LYS A 267 12.40 -6.03 1.65
N HIS A 268 13.29 -5.83 2.63
CA HIS A 268 13.97 -4.56 2.85
C HIS A 268 15.39 -4.79 3.40
N PRO A 269 16.40 -4.97 2.53
CA PRO A 269 17.75 -5.32 2.98
C PRO A 269 18.45 -4.20 3.76
N GLY A 270 17.92 -2.97 3.69
CA GLY A 270 18.42 -1.85 4.49
C GLY A 270 18.37 -2.09 6.00
N LEU A 271 17.61 -3.08 6.48
CA LEU A 271 17.63 -3.52 7.88
C LEU A 271 19.01 -4.02 8.34
N LEU A 272 19.80 -4.60 7.43
CA LEU A 272 21.17 -5.04 7.74
C LEU A 272 22.11 -3.86 7.98
N ALA A 273 21.88 -2.73 7.31
CA ALA A 273 22.69 -1.52 7.44
C ALA A 273 22.22 -0.58 8.56
N ALA A 274 20.93 -0.64 8.93
CA ALA A 274 20.34 0.27 9.92
C ALA A 274 20.81 -0.05 11.34
N SER A 275 21.11 0.97 12.14
CA SER A 275 21.50 0.81 13.55
C SER A 275 20.40 0.09 14.35
N LEU A 276 20.79 -0.85 15.21
CA LEU A 276 19.85 -1.61 16.05
C LEU A 276 19.09 -0.69 17.01
N GLY A 277 19.77 0.33 17.55
CA GLY A 277 19.13 1.33 18.40
C GLY A 277 18.07 2.13 17.64
N ASP A 278 18.30 2.42 16.36
CA ASP A 278 17.31 3.13 15.52
C ASP A 278 16.12 2.22 15.22
N ILE A 279 16.38 0.95 14.89
CA ILE A 279 15.33 -0.07 14.68
C ILE A 279 14.47 -0.21 15.94
N GLY A 280 15.08 -0.30 17.13
CA GLY A 280 14.36 -0.35 18.41
C GLY A 280 13.47 0.87 18.63
N ARG A 281 14.03 2.09 18.50
CA ARG A 281 13.24 3.33 18.64
C ARG A 281 12.08 3.41 17.63
N SER A 282 12.30 2.96 16.39
CA SER A 282 11.25 2.95 15.36
C SER A 282 10.19 1.88 15.63
N THR A 283 10.57 0.76 16.23
CA THR A 283 9.66 -0.27 16.74
C THR A 283 8.77 0.30 17.83
N ASP A 284 9.36 0.99 18.82
CA ASP A 284 8.62 1.63 19.91
C ASP A 284 7.63 2.69 19.37
N ALA A 285 8.08 3.53 18.43
CA ALA A 285 7.21 4.52 17.77
C ALA A 285 6.02 3.86 17.05
N LEU A 286 6.24 2.73 16.39
CA LEU A 286 5.16 1.97 15.76
C LEU A 286 4.24 1.32 16.81
N LEU A 287 4.77 0.77 17.91
CA LEU A 287 3.95 0.24 19.01
C LEU A 287 3.05 1.31 19.60
N VAL A 288 3.54 2.54 19.78
CA VAL A 288 2.73 3.70 20.20
C VAL A 288 1.63 4.00 19.16
N ALA A 289 1.97 4.03 17.87
CA ALA A 289 1.00 4.29 16.80
C ALA A 289 -0.10 3.22 16.70
N PHE A 290 0.23 1.97 17.05
CA PHE A 290 -0.66 0.82 17.00
C PHE A 290 -1.17 0.34 18.37
N GLN A 291 -1.00 1.12 19.44
CA GLN A 291 -1.37 0.74 20.82
C GLN A 291 -2.85 0.31 20.96
N GLN A 292 -3.74 0.85 20.12
CA GLN A 292 -5.18 0.52 20.11
C GLN A 292 -5.53 -0.64 19.16
N SER A 293 -4.55 -1.35 18.61
CA SER A 293 -4.74 -2.46 17.66
C SER A 293 -4.36 -3.80 18.30
N PRO A 294 -4.96 -4.92 17.85
CA PRO A 294 -4.52 -6.26 18.26
C PRO A 294 -3.02 -6.47 17.94
N PRO A 295 -2.23 -7.14 18.80
CA PRO A 295 -0.79 -7.35 18.60
C PRO A 295 -0.42 -7.97 17.24
N LEU A 296 -1.25 -8.89 16.72
CA LEU A 296 -1.04 -9.50 15.39
C LEU A 296 -1.05 -8.49 14.23
N THR A 297 -1.68 -7.32 14.44
CA THR A 297 -1.71 -6.23 13.46
C THR A 297 -0.32 -5.67 13.22
N PHE A 298 0.49 -5.56 14.28
CA PHE A 298 1.85 -5.04 14.21
C PHE A 298 2.74 -5.91 13.33
N ALA A 299 2.74 -7.22 13.56
CA ALA A 299 3.48 -8.19 12.74
C ALA A 299 3.03 -8.14 11.26
N ALA A 300 1.72 -8.03 11.01
CA ALA A 300 1.19 -7.90 9.66
C ALA A 300 1.60 -6.58 8.97
N VAL A 301 1.74 -5.49 9.71
CA VAL A 301 2.24 -4.19 9.21
C VAL A 301 3.71 -4.31 8.81
N LEU A 302 4.55 -4.86 9.68
CA LEU A 302 5.97 -5.07 9.40
C LEU A 302 6.18 -6.01 8.21
N GLY A 303 5.41 -7.10 8.14
CA GLY A 303 5.45 -8.02 7.01
C GLY A 303 5.08 -7.37 5.68
N ARG A 304 4.25 -6.32 5.67
CA ARG A 304 3.86 -5.57 4.46
C ARG A 304 4.83 -4.44 4.14
N CYS A 305 5.40 -3.77 5.14
CA CYS A 305 6.26 -2.60 4.93
C CYS A 305 7.44 -2.55 5.93
N PRO A 306 8.43 -3.46 5.79
CA PRO A 306 9.58 -3.50 6.71
C PRO A 306 10.42 -2.24 6.66
N SER A 307 10.34 -1.46 5.57
CA SER A 307 11.01 -0.16 5.45
C SER A 307 10.60 0.88 6.48
N LEU A 308 9.51 0.67 7.23
CA LEU A 308 9.15 1.57 8.34
C LEU A 308 10.18 1.52 9.47
N LEU A 309 10.87 0.40 9.66
CA LEU A 309 11.89 0.23 10.69
C LEU A 309 13.19 0.99 10.39
N THR A 310 13.36 1.46 9.15
CA THR A 310 14.51 2.30 8.76
C THR A 310 14.16 3.79 8.71
N LEU A 311 12.94 4.17 9.10
CA LEU A 311 12.58 5.57 9.29
C LEU A 311 12.95 6.00 10.72
N PRO A 312 13.36 7.25 10.96
CA PRO A 312 13.50 7.78 12.30
C PRO A 312 12.19 7.72 13.10
N ALA A 313 12.28 7.37 14.39
CA ALA A 313 11.14 7.23 15.28
C ALA A 313 10.30 8.52 15.37
N GLU A 314 10.97 9.66 15.43
CA GLU A 314 10.36 10.99 15.47
C GLU A 314 9.55 11.26 14.20
N GLN A 315 10.07 10.83 13.04
CA GLN A 315 9.37 10.95 11.76
C GLN A 315 8.12 10.07 11.71
N ILE A 316 8.18 8.84 12.22
CA ILE A 316 7.01 7.94 12.29
C ILE A 316 5.91 8.58 13.15
N LEU A 317 6.25 9.08 14.33
CA LEU A 317 5.30 9.73 15.24
C LEU A 317 4.74 11.02 14.66
N ALA A 318 5.58 11.87 14.07
CA ALA A 318 5.14 13.11 13.40
C ALA A 318 4.19 12.82 12.24
N ASN A 319 4.51 11.82 11.39
CA ASN A 319 3.66 11.41 10.28
C ASN A 319 2.32 10.84 10.80
N TYR A 320 2.34 10.02 11.86
CA TYR A 320 1.14 9.48 12.48
C TYR A 320 0.23 10.59 13.04
N GLN A 321 0.79 11.51 13.83
CA GLN A 321 0.06 12.65 14.40
C GLN A 321 -0.49 13.57 13.31
N GLY A 322 0.33 13.89 12.31
CA GLY A 322 -0.10 14.70 11.19
C GLY A 322 -1.21 14.03 10.38
N LEU A 323 -1.17 12.70 10.18
CA LEU A 323 -2.28 11.97 9.55
C LEU A 323 -3.57 12.02 10.38
N LEU A 324 -3.49 11.94 11.72
CA LEU A 324 -4.66 12.11 12.59
C LEU A 324 -5.30 13.49 12.40
N LEU A 325 -4.47 14.54 12.42
CA LEU A 325 -4.93 15.92 12.26
C LEU A 325 -5.55 16.16 10.88
N GLN A 326 -4.89 15.71 9.80
CA GLN A 326 -5.36 15.94 8.44
C GLN A 326 -6.62 15.14 8.07
N LEU A 327 -6.79 13.95 8.66
CA LEU A 327 -7.94 13.08 8.39
C LEU A 327 -9.08 13.25 9.40
N GLY A 328 -8.85 13.87 10.56
CA GLY A 328 -9.87 14.05 11.59
C GLY A 328 -10.52 12.75 12.05
N VAL A 329 -9.77 11.63 12.06
CA VAL A 329 -10.26 10.31 12.48
C VAL A 329 -9.72 9.92 13.86
N SER A 330 -10.41 8.99 14.52
CA SER A 330 -9.91 8.42 15.77
C SER A 330 -8.63 7.59 15.56
N ARG A 331 -7.83 7.47 16.62
CA ARG A 331 -6.59 6.66 16.64
C ARG A 331 -6.82 5.21 16.19
N GLY A 332 -7.84 4.54 16.72
CA GLY A 332 -8.18 3.18 16.31
C GLY A 332 -8.64 3.07 14.84
N ALA A 333 -9.34 4.07 14.31
CA ALA A 333 -9.70 4.09 12.89
C ALA A 333 -8.46 4.27 12.00
N LEU A 334 -7.56 5.20 12.36
CA LEU A 334 -6.29 5.37 11.66
C LEU A 334 -5.42 4.11 11.75
N ALA A 335 -5.33 3.47 12.91
CA ALA A 335 -4.53 2.26 13.08
C ALA A 335 -5.06 1.11 12.20
N ARG A 336 -6.38 0.90 12.12
CA ARG A 336 -6.98 -0.06 11.15
C ARG A 336 -6.69 0.30 9.70
N MET A 337 -6.62 1.60 9.38
CA MET A 337 -6.29 2.10 8.06
C MET A 337 -4.83 1.78 7.70
N LEU A 338 -3.90 2.09 8.61
CA LEU A 338 -2.47 1.85 8.48
C LEU A 338 -2.11 0.36 8.52
N ALA A 339 -2.89 -0.47 9.22
CA ALA A 339 -2.76 -1.92 9.17
C ALA A 339 -2.85 -2.46 7.74
N LYS A 340 -3.74 -1.88 6.93
CA LYS A 340 -3.95 -2.25 5.52
C LYS A 340 -3.01 -1.51 4.58
N HIS A 341 -2.64 -0.27 4.92
CA HIS A 341 -1.84 0.62 4.07
C HIS A 341 -0.69 1.29 4.86
N PRO A 342 0.29 0.51 5.35
CA PRO A 342 1.35 1.01 6.23
C PRO A 342 2.28 2.03 5.55
N GLN A 343 2.37 2.00 4.23
CA GLN A 343 3.15 2.97 3.44
C GLN A 343 2.71 4.43 3.65
N LEU A 344 1.51 4.67 4.15
CA LEU A 344 1.03 6.03 4.44
C LEU A 344 1.84 6.70 5.56
N LEU A 345 2.41 5.93 6.49
CA LEU A 345 3.32 6.45 7.52
C LEU A 345 4.65 6.96 6.95
N ARG A 346 4.96 6.69 5.68
CA ARG A 346 6.15 7.22 5.01
C ARG A 346 5.91 8.61 4.40
N ALA A 347 4.65 9.02 4.27
CA ALA A 347 4.31 10.29 3.65
C ALA A 347 4.35 11.41 4.69
N ALA A 348 5.04 12.50 4.37
CA ALA A 348 4.99 13.71 5.17
C ALA A 348 3.55 14.24 5.27
N PRO A 349 3.12 14.74 6.44
CA PRO A 349 1.74 15.16 6.65
C PRO A 349 1.34 16.35 5.78
N GLU A 350 2.27 17.25 5.46
CA GLU A 350 2.06 18.38 4.54
C GLU A 350 1.74 17.88 3.13
N SER A 351 2.45 16.84 2.67
CA SER A 351 2.17 16.23 1.37
C SER A 351 0.77 15.62 1.34
N THR A 352 0.31 15.03 2.45
CA THR A 352 -1.05 14.50 2.56
C THR A 352 -2.09 15.63 2.54
N ALA A 353 -1.85 16.72 3.27
CA ALA A 353 -2.71 17.90 3.29
C ALA A 353 -2.85 18.54 1.90
N VAL A 354 -1.74 18.71 1.18
CA VAL A 354 -1.74 19.24 -0.20
C VAL A 354 -2.52 18.31 -1.14
N LYS A 355 -2.34 16.99 -1.02
CA LYS A 355 -3.11 16.02 -1.82
C LYS A 355 -4.60 16.07 -1.52
N LEU A 356 -5.00 16.14 -0.25
CA LEU A 356 -6.41 16.25 0.14
C LEU A 356 -7.05 17.51 -0.45
N ARG A 357 -6.37 18.66 -0.36
CA ARG A 357 -6.83 19.93 -0.97
C ARG A 357 -6.90 19.84 -2.50
N ALA A 358 -5.89 19.27 -3.15
CA ALA A 358 -5.89 19.08 -4.59
C ALA A 358 -7.02 18.16 -5.06
N MET A 359 -7.30 17.08 -4.33
CA MET A 359 -8.45 16.20 -4.60
C MET A 359 -9.78 16.92 -4.39
N ALA A 360 -9.95 17.68 -3.30
CA ALA A 360 -11.16 18.47 -3.06
C ALA A 360 -11.44 19.44 -4.21
N PHE A 361 -10.41 20.17 -4.65
CA PHE A 361 -10.51 21.07 -5.79
C PHE A 361 -10.82 20.34 -7.11
N LYS A 362 -10.06 19.28 -7.45
CA LYS A 362 -10.20 18.57 -8.73
C LYS A 362 -11.48 17.74 -8.85
N LEU A 363 -12.06 17.33 -7.72
CA LEU A 363 -13.32 16.58 -7.67
C LEU A 363 -14.54 17.47 -7.42
N TYR A 364 -14.34 18.78 -7.18
CA TYR A 364 -15.37 19.71 -6.73
C TYR A 364 -16.15 19.19 -5.51
N LEU A 365 -15.42 18.62 -4.53
CA LEU A 365 -15.99 18.03 -3.32
C LEU A 365 -15.55 18.79 -2.07
N PRO A 366 -16.42 18.93 -1.06
CA PRO A 366 -16.00 19.39 0.26
C PRO A 366 -14.90 18.49 0.83
N GLN A 367 -13.92 19.08 1.52
CA GLN A 367 -12.78 18.34 2.07
C GLN A 367 -13.22 17.17 2.98
N GLY A 368 -14.27 17.35 3.79
CA GLY A 368 -14.80 16.28 4.64
C GLY A 368 -15.29 15.05 3.85
N GLN A 369 -15.85 15.23 2.65
CA GLN A 369 -16.24 14.10 1.79
C GLN A 369 -15.02 13.39 1.20
N VAL A 370 -14.01 14.14 0.77
CA VAL A 370 -12.74 13.57 0.27
C VAL A 370 -12.04 12.77 1.37
N VAL A 371 -11.99 13.31 2.59
CA VAL A 371 -11.47 12.60 3.76
C VAL A 371 -12.25 11.31 4.01
N SER A 372 -13.60 11.37 4.00
CA SER A 372 -14.44 10.17 4.13
C SER A 372 -14.13 9.13 3.04
N MET A 373 -13.91 9.55 1.80
CA MET A 373 -13.48 8.67 0.71
C MET A 373 -12.12 8.03 0.98
N CYS A 374 -11.12 8.80 1.42
CA CYS A 374 -9.78 8.31 1.74
C CYS A 374 -9.77 7.36 2.94
N VAL A 375 -10.59 7.60 3.95
CA VAL A 375 -10.72 6.68 5.11
C VAL A 375 -11.30 5.34 4.68
N ARG A 376 -12.31 5.34 3.80
CA ARG A 376 -12.86 4.10 3.22
C ARG A 376 -11.89 3.42 2.26
N GLN A 377 -11.10 4.19 1.52
CA GLN A 377 -10.16 3.70 0.52
C GLN A 377 -8.80 4.44 0.61
N PRO A 378 -7.89 4.00 1.50
CA PRO A 378 -6.66 4.74 1.81
C PRO A 378 -5.65 4.77 0.67
N ALA A 379 -5.73 3.81 -0.25
CA ALA A 379 -4.91 3.79 -1.46
C ALA A 379 -5.14 5.02 -2.37
N LEU A 380 -6.23 5.79 -2.20
CA LEU A 380 -6.42 7.07 -2.89
C LEU A 380 -5.32 8.08 -2.56
N LEU A 381 -4.81 8.10 -1.32
CA LEU A 381 -3.72 9.00 -0.91
C LEU A 381 -2.38 8.68 -1.59
N SER A 382 -2.26 7.49 -2.17
CA SER A 382 -1.09 7.08 -2.96
C SER A 382 -1.20 7.51 -4.43
N LYS A 383 -2.35 7.99 -4.90
CA LYS A 383 -2.53 8.49 -6.27
C LYS A 383 -2.25 9.99 -6.31
N ASP A 384 -1.74 10.45 -7.45
CA ASP A 384 -1.71 11.87 -7.76
C ASP A 384 -3.10 12.34 -8.22
N SER A 385 -3.38 13.63 -8.03
CA SER A 385 -4.68 14.22 -8.37
C SER A 385 -4.98 14.19 -9.87
N GLY A 386 -3.96 14.18 -10.73
CA GLY A 386 -4.13 14.09 -12.18
C GLY A 386 -4.65 12.72 -12.61
N SER A 387 -4.03 11.65 -12.10
CA SER A 387 -4.48 10.27 -12.30
C SER A 387 -5.92 10.06 -11.83
N LEU A 388 -6.32 10.66 -10.71
CA LEU A 388 -7.70 10.59 -10.20
C LEU A 388 -8.69 11.30 -11.14
N ALA A 389 -8.32 12.48 -11.66
CA ALA A 389 -9.14 13.20 -12.63
C ALA A 389 -9.28 12.40 -13.95
N ALA A 390 -8.20 11.78 -14.44
CA ALA A 390 -8.23 10.92 -15.62
C ALA A 390 -9.09 9.65 -15.40
N ALA A 391 -9.01 9.03 -14.22
CA ALA A 391 -9.85 7.90 -13.85
C ALA A 391 -11.33 8.29 -13.81
N LEU A 392 -11.64 9.48 -13.29
CA LEU A 392 -13.00 10.02 -13.26
C LEU A 392 -13.53 10.32 -14.66
N ALA A 393 -12.73 10.92 -15.54
CA ALA A 393 -13.10 11.14 -16.95
C ALA A 393 -13.36 9.81 -17.67
N SER A 394 -12.54 8.79 -17.40
CA SER A 394 -12.75 7.44 -17.94
C SER A 394 -14.06 6.82 -17.44
N LEU A 395 -14.40 7.02 -16.16
CA LEU A 395 -15.68 6.57 -15.59
C LEU A 395 -16.87 7.32 -16.20
N GLN A 396 -16.73 8.62 -16.42
CA GLN A 396 -17.74 9.46 -17.08
C GLN A 396 -18.02 8.95 -18.50
N ALA A 397 -16.97 8.69 -19.29
CA ALA A 397 -17.09 8.17 -20.64
C ALA A 397 -17.72 6.77 -20.67
N LEU A 398 -17.30 5.88 -19.75
CA LEU A 398 -17.85 4.52 -19.65
C LEU A 398 -19.36 4.53 -19.36
N LEU A 399 -19.79 5.33 -18.38
CA LEU A 399 -21.18 5.40 -17.95
C LEU A 399 -22.03 6.37 -18.78
N ARG A 400 -21.42 7.05 -19.76
CA ARG A 400 -22.06 8.08 -20.61
C ARG A 400 -22.89 9.07 -19.77
N CYS A 401 -22.29 9.58 -18.70
CA CYS A 401 -22.96 10.46 -17.74
C CYS A 401 -22.27 11.82 -17.66
N ASN A 402 -22.87 12.77 -16.93
CA ASN A 402 -22.20 14.03 -16.64
C ASN A 402 -21.17 13.86 -15.51
N TYR A 403 -20.30 14.85 -15.37
CA TYR A 403 -19.22 14.85 -14.37
C TYR A 403 -19.76 14.65 -12.94
N GLN A 404 -20.83 15.35 -12.56
CA GLN A 404 -21.41 15.27 -11.21
C GLN A 404 -21.94 13.88 -10.86
N ALA A 405 -22.57 13.18 -11.82
CA ALA A 405 -23.02 11.81 -11.65
C ALA A 405 -21.84 10.83 -11.45
N ALA A 406 -20.75 11.03 -12.21
CA ALA A 406 -19.52 10.25 -12.05
C ALA A 406 -18.87 10.50 -10.67
N VAL A 407 -18.82 11.76 -10.22
CA VAL A 407 -18.33 12.12 -8.88
C VAL A 407 -19.20 11.47 -7.80
N ALA A 408 -20.52 11.57 -7.89
CA ALA A 408 -21.44 10.94 -6.94
C ALA A 408 -21.25 9.41 -6.88
N ALA A 409 -21.03 8.77 -8.03
CA ALA A 409 -20.71 7.34 -8.10
C ALA A 409 -19.37 7.03 -7.42
N ALA A 410 -18.33 7.83 -7.65
CA ALA A 410 -17.02 7.69 -7.02
C ALA A 410 -17.08 7.95 -5.50
N VAL A 411 -17.87 8.91 -5.03
CA VAL A 411 -18.09 9.14 -3.59
C VAL A 411 -18.70 7.89 -2.95
N ARG A 412 -19.72 7.29 -3.57
CA ARG A 412 -20.36 6.05 -3.09
C ARG A 412 -19.43 4.84 -3.13
N ALA A 413 -18.55 4.75 -4.12
CA ALA A 413 -17.59 3.66 -4.29
C ALA A 413 -16.19 4.19 -4.66
N PRO A 414 -15.41 4.67 -3.66
CA PRO A 414 -14.14 5.37 -3.92
C PRO A 414 -13.06 4.51 -4.59
N ASN A 415 -13.16 3.19 -4.42
CA ASN A 415 -12.31 2.23 -5.08
C ASN A 415 -12.44 2.24 -6.62
N LEU A 416 -13.54 2.74 -7.21
CA LEU A 416 -13.67 2.89 -8.67
C LEU A 416 -12.54 3.71 -9.29
N LEU A 417 -12.06 4.75 -8.59
CA LEU A 417 -10.96 5.60 -9.05
C LEU A 417 -9.59 4.91 -9.03
N LEU A 418 -9.50 3.71 -8.45
CA LEU A 418 -8.28 2.92 -8.41
C LEU A 418 -8.22 1.83 -9.48
N TRP A 419 -9.34 1.56 -10.16
CA TRP A 419 -9.38 0.55 -11.22
C TRP A 419 -8.81 1.10 -12.53
N ARG A 420 -8.20 0.21 -13.30
CA ARG A 420 -7.81 0.52 -14.68
C ARG A 420 -9.08 0.65 -15.55
N PRO A 421 -9.18 1.64 -16.47
CA PRO A 421 -10.34 1.82 -17.34
C PRO A 421 -10.76 0.54 -18.09
N ALA A 422 -9.78 -0.20 -18.65
CA ALA A 422 -10.02 -1.46 -19.36
C ALA A 422 -10.65 -2.55 -18.45
N SER A 423 -10.38 -2.54 -17.15
CA SER A 423 -11.02 -3.49 -16.23
C SER A 423 -12.46 -3.11 -15.94
N LEU A 424 -12.79 -1.82 -15.86
CA LEU A 424 -14.17 -1.34 -15.71
C LEU A 424 -14.99 -1.61 -16.98
N GLN A 425 -14.41 -1.37 -18.16
CA GLN A 425 -15.02 -1.68 -19.46
C GLN A 425 -15.37 -3.16 -19.59
N ARG A 426 -14.47 -4.08 -19.23
CA ARG A 426 -14.75 -5.52 -19.26
C ARG A 426 -15.90 -5.93 -18.33
N LYS A 427 -15.96 -5.37 -17.12
CA LYS A 427 -17.07 -5.62 -16.19
C LYS A 427 -18.40 -5.07 -16.72
N HIS A 428 -18.37 -3.89 -17.32
CA HIS A 428 -19.52 -3.26 -17.94
C HIS A 428 -20.05 -4.11 -19.11
N ALA A 429 -19.17 -4.55 -20.01
CA ALA A 429 -19.52 -5.44 -21.13
C ALA A 429 -20.09 -6.78 -20.64
N MET A 430 -19.49 -7.40 -19.61
CA MET A 430 -20.02 -8.61 -18.99
C MET A 430 -21.43 -8.40 -18.43
N LEU A 431 -21.69 -7.27 -17.75
CA LEU A 431 -23.02 -6.95 -17.24
C LEU A 431 -24.03 -6.73 -18.36
N LEU A 432 -23.66 -6.05 -19.45
CA LEU A 432 -24.51 -5.90 -20.63
C LEU A 432 -24.91 -7.27 -21.19
N GLN A 433 -23.92 -8.15 -21.40
CA GLN A 433 -24.15 -9.49 -21.94
C GLN A 433 -25.03 -10.35 -21.02
N ALA A 434 -24.74 -10.34 -19.72
CA ALA A 434 -25.43 -11.19 -18.75
C ALA A 434 -26.86 -10.75 -18.45
N THR A 435 -27.14 -9.44 -18.53
CA THR A 435 -28.46 -8.89 -18.16
C THR A 435 -29.34 -8.56 -19.36
N GLN A 436 -28.75 -8.49 -20.56
CA GLN A 436 -29.41 -8.03 -21.79
C GLN A 436 -30.14 -6.68 -21.64
N LEU A 437 -29.81 -5.89 -20.62
CA LEU A 437 -30.39 -4.58 -20.42
C LEU A 437 -29.89 -3.61 -21.50
N PRO A 438 -30.76 -2.72 -22.01
CA PRO A 438 -30.31 -1.58 -22.81
C PRO A 438 -29.23 -0.80 -22.06
N ALA A 439 -28.18 -0.38 -22.77
CA ALA A 439 -27.00 0.25 -22.15
C ALA A 439 -27.34 1.46 -21.27
N VAL A 440 -28.37 2.23 -21.64
CA VAL A 440 -28.86 3.36 -20.84
C VAL A 440 -29.41 2.91 -19.48
N ARG A 441 -30.21 1.84 -19.44
CA ARG A 441 -30.77 1.29 -18.19
C ARG A 441 -29.68 0.67 -17.33
N LEU A 442 -28.71 -0.03 -17.92
CA LEU A 442 -27.56 -0.53 -17.18
C LEU A 442 -26.71 0.62 -16.60
N ASN A 443 -26.47 1.68 -17.36
CA ASN A 443 -25.72 2.83 -16.85
C ASN A 443 -26.45 3.51 -15.68
N ALA A 444 -27.78 3.65 -15.76
CA ALA A 444 -28.59 4.14 -14.64
C ALA A 444 -28.47 3.24 -13.40
N LEU A 445 -28.53 1.91 -13.59
CA LEU A 445 -28.30 0.91 -12.53
C LEU A 445 -26.92 1.06 -11.88
N LEU A 446 -25.87 1.21 -12.69
CA LEU A 446 -24.49 1.35 -12.21
C LEU A 446 -24.23 2.68 -11.53
N LEU A 447 -24.89 3.75 -11.96
CA LEU A 447 -24.87 5.03 -11.26
C LEU A 447 -25.58 4.90 -9.91
N GLN A 448 -26.73 4.22 -9.84
CA GLN A 448 -27.44 3.98 -8.58
C GLN A 448 -26.61 3.12 -7.61
N GLN A 449 -25.98 2.06 -8.12
CA GLN A 449 -25.23 1.09 -7.33
C GLN A 449 -23.82 0.84 -7.92
N PRO A 450 -22.89 1.79 -7.74
CA PRO A 450 -21.54 1.70 -8.31
C PRO A 450 -20.71 0.56 -7.73
N GLY A 451 -21.12 0.02 -6.57
CA GLY A 451 -20.51 -1.15 -5.94
C GLY A 451 -20.45 -2.40 -6.85
N LEU A 452 -21.34 -2.53 -7.83
CA LEU A 452 -21.32 -3.65 -8.79
C LEU A 452 -20.00 -3.70 -9.58
N LEU A 453 -19.47 -2.53 -9.97
CA LEU A 453 -18.20 -2.43 -10.69
C LEU A 453 -16.98 -2.67 -9.80
N THR A 454 -17.17 -2.81 -8.49
CA THR A 454 -16.08 -3.05 -7.54
C THR A 454 -15.77 -4.53 -7.32
N LEU A 455 -16.71 -5.42 -7.65
CA LEU A 455 -16.52 -6.87 -7.60
C LEU A 455 -15.44 -7.30 -8.58
N SER A 456 -14.64 -8.32 -8.24
CA SER A 456 -13.75 -8.93 -9.24
C SER A 456 -14.57 -9.57 -10.37
N LEU A 457 -13.96 -9.74 -11.54
CA LEU A 457 -14.66 -10.31 -12.70
C LEU A 457 -15.18 -11.74 -12.41
N GLY A 458 -14.38 -12.55 -11.70
CA GLY A 458 -14.78 -13.90 -11.30
C GLY A 458 -15.90 -13.91 -10.25
N GLN A 459 -15.85 -13.01 -9.26
CA GLN A 459 -16.96 -12.87 -8.29
C GLN A 459 -18.24 -12.44 -8.99
N LEU A 460 -18.16 -11.49 -9.93
CA LEU A 460 -19.32 -11.02 -10.68
C LEU A 460 -19.96 -12.15 -11.50
N ALA A 461 -19.16 -12.90 -12.27
CA ALA A 461 -19.63 -14.05 -13.04
C ALA A 461 -20.25 -15.15 -12.14
N SER A 462 -19.60 -15.48 -11.01
CA SER A 462 -20.12 -16.44 -10.04
C SER A 462 -21.45 -15.98 -9.42
N CYS A 463 -21.58 -14.70 -9.08
CA CYS A 463 -22.83 -14.16 -8.53
C CYS A 463 -23.97 -14.18 -9.56
N ILE A 464 -23.68 -13.85 -10.82
CA ILE A 464 -24.64 -13.89 -11.92
C ILE A 464 -25.13 -15.32 -12.14
N SER A 465 -24.21 -16.27 -12.32
CA SER A 465 -24.54 -17.68 -12.54
C SER A 465 -25.33 -18.27 -11.37
N CYS A 466 -24.89 -17.99 -10.14
CA CYS A 466 -25.58 -18.40 -8.92
C CYS A 466 -27.00 -17.81 -8.84
N ALA A 467 -27.18 -16.52 -9.10
CA ALA A 467 -28.50 -15.89 -9.09
C ALA A 467 -29.42 -16.47 -10.17
N GLN A 468 -28.92 -16.73 -11.37
CA GLN A 468 -29.68 -17.36 -12.45
C GLN A 468 -30.11 -18.79 -12.11
N GLN A 469 -29.21 -19.58 -11.52
CA GLN A 469 -29.51 -20.96 -11.11
C GLN A 469 -30.50 -21.03 -9.95
N LEU A 470 -30.23 -20.30 -8.86
CA LEU A 470 -31.07 -20.33 -7.65
C LEU A 470 -32.49 -19.81 -7.91
N LEU A 471 -32.61 -18.78 -8.75
CA LEU A 471 -33.88 -18.10 -8.99
C LEU A 471 -34.52 -18.52 -10.32
N GLN A 472 -33.91 -19.48 -11.03
CA GLN A 472 -34.35 -19.99 -12.34
C GLN A 472 -34.63 -18.86 -13.34
N LEU A 473 -33.71 -17.90 -13.44
CA LEU A 473 -33.89 -16.69 -14.26
C LEU A 473 -33.25 -16.83 -15.62
N SER A 474 -33.96 -16.39 -16.65
CA SER A 474 -33.34 -15.97 -17.90
C SER A 474 -32.42 -14.75 -17.70
N THR A 475 -31.57 -14.48 -18.69
CA THR A 475 -30.69 -13.30 -18.73
C THR A 475 -31.47 -11.98 -18.64
N ALA A 476 -32.60 -11.88 -19.35
CA ALA A 476 -33.46 -10.69 -19.33
C ALA A 476 -34.18 -10.49 -17.98
N GLU A 477 -34.69 -11.57 -17.38
CA GLU A 477 -35.33 -11.51 -16.05
C GLU A 477 -34.34 -11.11 -14.96
N LEU A 478 -33.08 -11.57 -15.06
CA LEU A 478 -32.01 -11.11 -14.18
C LEU A 478 -31.84 -9.60 -14.30
N GLY A 479 -31.84 -9.04 -15.52
CA GLY A 479 -31.76 -7.60 -15.75
C GLY A 479 -32.87 -6.82 -15.03
N GLU A 480 -34.13 -7.23 -15.20
CA GLU A 480 -35.27 -6.60 -14.51
C GLU A 480 -35.22 -6.78 -12.99
N LEU A 481 -34.73 -7.92 -12.51
CA LEU A 481 -34.56 -8.16 -11.08
C LEU A 481 -33.51 -7.21 -10.47
N LEU A 482 -32.38 -7.01 -11.16
CA LEU A 482 -31.32 -6.12 -10.68
C LEU A 482 -31.77 -4.66 -10.65
N LEU A 483 -32.63 -4.24 -11.58
CA LEU A 483 -33.24 -2.91 -11.52
C LEU A 483 -34.12 -2.70 -10.28
N LYS A 484 -34.71 -3.77 -9.74
CA LYS A 484 -35.49 -3.73 -8.48
C LYS A 484 -34.59 -3.77 -7.24
N ASP A 485 -33.58 -4.66 -7.21
CA ASP A 485 -32.59 -4.73 -6.13
C ASP A 485 -31.16 -4.92 -6.66
N PRO A 486 -30.42 -3.82 -6.91
CA PRO A 486 -29.06 -3.91 -7.43
C PRO A 486 -28.06 -4.48 -6.41
N LYS A 487 -28.44 -4.59 -5.14
CA LYS A 487 -27.56 -5.10 -4.08
C LYS A 487 -27.49 -6.62 -4.08
N LEU A 488 -28.35 -7.31 -4.84
CA LEU A 488 -28.38 -8.77 -4.94
C LEU A 488 -26.99 -9.35 -5.24
N LEU A 489 -26.29 -8.85 -6.26
CA LEU A 489 -24.97 -9.36 -6.66
C LEU A 489 -23.84 -8.93 -5.71
N ILE A 490 -24.03 -7.87 -4.91
CA ILE A 490 -22.99 -7.36 -4.01
C ILE A 490 -22.83 -8.24 -2.77
N ARG A 491 -23.86 -9.02 -2.42
CA ARG A 491 -23.84 -9.94 -1.27
C ARG A 491 -22.80 -11.07 -1.45
N GLY A 492 -22.48 -11.41 -2.70
CA GLY A 492 -21.68 -12.58 -3.03
C GLY A 492 -22.54 -13.83 -3.24
N SER A 493 -22.05 -14.77 -4.04
CA SER A 493 -22.76 -16.01 -4.39
C SER A 493 -23.04 -16.90 -3.18
N ARG A 494 -22.06 -17.07 -2.30
CA ARG A 494 -22.20 -17.87 -1.07
C ARG A 494 -23.28 -17.33 -0.13
N VAL A 495 -23.24 -16.04 0.17
CA VAL A 495 -24.24 -15.40 1.06
C VAL A 495 -25.63 -15.45 0.43
N LEU A 496 -25.73 -15.34 -0.89
CA LEU A 496 -27.00 -15.47 -1.60
C LEU A 496 -27.57 -16.91 -1.47
N GLN A 497 -26.74 -17.93 -1.65
CA GLN A 497 -27.14 -19.34 -1.45
C GLN A 497 -27.64 -19.60 -0.03
N GLU A 498 -26.84 -19.21 0.97
CA GLU A 498 -27.17 -19.37 2.38
C GLU A 498 -28.50 -18.67 2.72
N GLN A 499 -28.71 -17.43 2.26
CA GLN A 499 -29.95 -16.69 2.52
C GLN A 499 -31.18 -17.28 1.82
N VAL A 500 -31.02 -17.82 0.61
CA VAL A 500 -32.12 -18.49 -0.10
C VAL A 500 -32.47 -19.81 0.59
N GLN A 501 -31.48 -20.57 1.04
CA GLN A 501 -31.67 -21.80 1.79
C GLN A 501 -32.34 -21.54 3.15
N GLU A 502 -31.83 -20.60 3.93
CA GLU A 502 -32.45 -20.21 5.21
C GLU A 502 -33.90 -19.78 5.03
N LEU A 503 -34.19 -19.01 3.98
CA LEU A 503 -35.56 -18.59 3.66
C LEU A 503 -36.46 -19.77 3.28
N GLN A 504 -35.90 -20.73 2.53
CA GLN A 504 -36.60 -21.96 2.13
C GLN A 504 -36.96 -22.82 3.34
N GLU A 505 -35.99 -23.03 4.24
CA GLU A 505 -36.17 -23.77 5.49
C GLU A 505 -37.19 -23.05 6.40
N TYR A 506 -37.05 -21.73 6.53
CA TYR A 506 -37.89 -20.91 7.40
C TYR A 506 -39.36 -20.89 6.96
N LEU A 507 -39.62 -20.80 5.65
CA LEU A 507 -41.00 -20.78 5.12
C LEU A 507 -41.55 -22.17 4.81
N ALA A 508 -40.72 -23.22 4.86
CA ALA A 508 -41.05 -24.57 4.42
C ALA A 508 -41.68 -24.62 3.01
N LEU A 509 -41.20 -23.77 2.10
CA LEU A 509 -41.67 -23.69 0.72
C LEU A 509 -40.69 -24.38 -0.24
N PRO A 510 -41.14 -24.92 -1.38
CA PRO A 510 -40.23 -25.46 -2.39
C PRO A 510 -39.41 -24.34 -3.04
N ALA A 511 -38.23 -24.69 -3.56
CA ALA A 511 -37.29 -23.74 -4.15
C ALA A 511 -37.88 -22.89 -5.29
N SER A 512 -38.79 -23.45 -6.10
CA SER A 512 -39.49 -22.73 -7.16
C SER A 512 -40.37 -21.59 -6.63
N THR A 513 -41.14 -21.85 -5.55
CA THR A 513 -41.99 -20.83 -4.90
C THR A 513 -41.15 -19.75 -4.25
N ILE A 514 -40.00 -20.11 -3.65
CA ILE A 514 -39.04 -19.13 -3.12
C ILE A 514 -38.47 -18.27 -4.25
N ALA A 515 -38.09 -18.87 -5.38
CA ALA A 515 -37.61 -18.14 -6.55
C ALA A 515 -38.67 -17.14 -7.08
N ASP A 516 -39.94 -17.55 -7.19
CA ASP A 516 -41.04 -16.67 -7.59
C ASP A 516 -41.26 -15.51 -6.60
N LEU A 517 -41.20 -15.81 -5.30
CA LEU A 517 -41.33 -14.82 -4.23
C LEU A 517 -40.20 -13.79 -4.29
N LEU A 518 -38.96 -14.23 -4.53
CA LEU A 518 -37.80 -13.36 -4.68
C LEU A 518 -37.81 -12.55 -5.98
N ARG A 519 -38.33 -13.11 -7.08
CA ARG A 519 -38.57 -12.37 -8.34
C ARG A 519 -39.54 -11.21 -8.15
N ARG A 520 -40.59 -11.43 -7.35
CA ARG A 520 -41.61 -10.41 -7.03
C ARG A 520 -41.10 -9.39 -6.02
N SER A 521 -40.33 -9.84 -5.02
CA SER A 521 -39.91 -9.02 -3.87
C SER A 521 -38.46 -9.32 -3.43
N PRO A 522 -37.44 -8.90 -4.21
CA PRO A 522 -36.04 -9.22 -3.90
C PRO A 522 -35.54 -8.60 -2.58
N GLY A 523 -36.18 -7.52 -2.13
CA GLY A 523 -35.86 -6.85 -0.87
C GLY A 523 -36.05 -7.74 0.37
N ILE A 524 -36.75 -8.88 0.25
CA ILE A 524 -36.91 -9.87 1.32
C ILE A 524 -35.55 -10.36 1.84
N LEU A 525 -34.59 -10.61 0.95
CA LEU A 525 -33.26 -11.07 1.37
C LEU A 525 -32.54 -10.03 2.22
N ALA A 526 -32.87 -8.74 2.09
CA ALA A 526 -32.22 -7.69 2.90
C ALA A 526 -32.66 -7.74 4.38
N ALA A 527 -33.83 -8.32 4.67
CA ALA A 527 -34.39 -8.36 6.02
C ALA A 527 -33.73 -9.43 6.91
N GLY A 528 -33.49 -10.66 6.39
CA GLY A 528 -32.96 -11.76 7.19
C GLY A 528 -31.55 -11.53 7.74
N SER A 529 -30.69 -10.85 6.98
CA SER A 529 -29.26 -10.69 7.29
C SER A 529 -28.89 -9.95 8.58
N ARG A 530 -29.81 -9.22 9.22
CA ARG A 530 -29.48 -8.35 10.36
C ARG A 530 -30.09 -8.77 11.69
N CYS A 531 -31.19 -9.52 11.67
CA CYS A 531 -32.01 -9.73 12.88
C CYS A 531 -32.54 -11.16 13.04
N GLY A 532 -32.13 -12.11 12.19
CA GLY A 532 -32.86 -13.36 12.02
C GLY A 532 -34.19 -13.14 11.30
N TRP A 533 -34.79 -14.21 10.78
CA TRP A 533 -36.10 -14.12 10.14
C TRP A 533 -37.19 -13.88 11.19
N PRO A 534 -38.04 -12.86 11.02
CA PRO A 534 -39.05 -12.53 12.03
C PRO A 534 -40.09 -13.64 12.11
N THR A 535 -40.26 -14.20 13.32
CA THR A 535 -41.13 -15.35 13.67
C THR A 535 -42.62 -15.16 13.32
N SER A 536 -43.06 -13.92 13.10
CA SER A 536 -44.46 -13.59 12.76
C SER A 536 -44.62 -13.11 11.31
N PRO A 537 -45.52 -13.72 10.51
CA PRO A 537 -45.85 -13.28 9.14
C PRO A 537 -46.35 -11.83 9.05
N ARG A 538 -46.92 -11.28 10.13
CA ARG A 538 -47.41 -9.89 10.16
C ARG A 538 -46.28 -8.86 10.08
N CYS A 539 -45.09 -9.18 10.59
CA CYS A 539 -43.93 -8.29 10.52
C CYS A 539 -43.41 -8.07 9.08
N TRP A 540 -43.68 -9.01 8.18
CA TRP A 540 -43.18 -8.96 6.80
C TRP A 540 -43.79 -7.82 5.96
N ARG A 541 -45.09 -7.55 6.14
CA ARG A 541 -45.75 -6.42 5.47
C ARG A 541 -45.24 -5.07 5.96
N CYS A 542 -44.85 -4.98 7.23
CA CYS A 542 -44.21 -3.77 7.79
C CYS A 542 -42.77 -3.59 7.29
N CYS A 543 -41.99 -4.66 7.16
CA CYS A 543 -40.60 -4.59 6.71
C CYS A 543 -40.44 -4.30 5.21
N SER A 544 -41.36 -4.78 4.37
CA SER A 544 -41.34 -4.56 2.91
C SER A 544 -41.84 -3.16 2.51
N SER A 545 -42.66 -2.53 3.36
CA SER A 545 -43.03 -1.13 3.25
C SER A 545 -41.80 -0.22 3.42
N ARG A 546 -41.50 0.62 2.42
CA ARG A 546 -40.41 1.62 2.47
C ARG A 546 -40.60 2.71 3.54
N ARG A 547 -41.69 2.69 4.33
CA ARG A 547 -41.96 3.71 5.34
C ARG A 547 -41.11 3.48 6.60
N SER A 548 -40.14 4.37 6.82
CA SER A 548 -39.20 4.32 7.95
C SER A 548 -39.87 4.29 9.33
N ARG A 549 -41.05 4.90 9.50
CA ARG A 549 -41.78 4.94 10.78
C ARG A 549 -42.28 3.57 11.25
N CYS A 550 -42.75 2.69 10.35
CA CYS A 550 -43.22 1.35 10.73
C CYS A 550 -42.08 0.45 11.22
N ARG A 551 -40.86 0.64 10.72
CA ARG A 551 -39.69 -0.12 11.17
C ARG A 551 -39.31 0.21 12.62
N GLN A 552 -39.47 1.46 13.03
CA GLN A 552 -39.19 1.88 14.41
C GLN A 552 -40.24 1.33 15.39
N GLN A 553 -41.52 1.34 15.01
CA GLN A 553 -42.60 0.81 15.87
C GLN A 553 -42.54 -0.72 16.04
N CYS A 554 -42.30 -1.50 14.98
CA CYS A 554 -42.14 -2.95 15.12
C CYS A 554 -40.90 -3.35 15.95
N TRP A 555 -39.87 -2.51 16.00
CA TRP A 555 -38.69 -2.75 16.83
C TRP A 555 -38.95 -2.42 18.31
N GLN A 556 -39.74 -1.38 18.58
CA GLN A 556 -40.15 -1.01 19.95
C GLN A 556 -41.19 -1.95 20.57
N SER A 557 -41.91 -2.76 19.77
CA SER A 557 -42.87 -3.73 20.30
C SER A 557 -42.28 -5.12 20.62
N HIS A 558 -41.00 -5.32 20.35
CA HIS A 558 -40.31 -6.61 20.54
C HIS A 558 -39.07 -6.54 21.44
N ASN A 559 -38.72 -5.35 21.94
CA ASN A 559 -37.93 -5.15 23.15
C ASN A 559 -38.87 -4.64 24.23
#